data_AF-S9Q0T0-F1
#
_entry.id   AF-S9Q0T0-F1
#
_cell.length_a   1.000
_cell.length_b   1.000
_cell.length_c   1.000
_cell.angle_alpha   90.00
_cell.angle_beta   90.00
_cell.angle_gamma   90.00
#
_symmetry.space_group_name_H-M   'P 1'
#
loop_
_entity.id
_entity.type
_entity.pdbx_description
1 polymer ?
#
loop_
_entity_poly.entity_id
_entity_poly.type
_entity_poly.pdbx_seq_one_letter_code
_entity_poly.pdbx_strand_id
1 'polypeptide(L)'
;MFQEEWKVKSFLEIGLDYQKEHPDLANKFQNALQLMDFADHTDEPNSLVIADYLIWFNYKNVPLKENPFLAHLFHTWSQTSCLGRQYLLANILSGRIQKSTISPIELVYSTTREDVLDENSLIDQSDLRQWLEQQELLPETTSSNSTSSIWLTGTERALTSDEVVCFLNSLPRFSDSDVPTVKQMETFILFNLSHASDIFSNLVFRSEPNFNQRFLKNLSSLPIAVCNIEVLIQMLLSHPNLTSSMTSSGSFVYELLSSFTFQISNCDQYEKERIAHIGSSFFLKALDIPDIKNILMSDLYFDLQSFCMAALPQSATLYQKVKVMEKFT
;
A
#
# COMPACT_ATOMS: atom_id res chain seq x y z
N MET A 1 0.44 -24.33 6.13
CA MET A 1 1.48 -25.10 5.41
C MET A 1 0.75 -26.01 4.42
N PHE A 2 1.13 -26.00 3.14
CA PHE A 2 0.44 -26.81 2.13
C PHE A 2 0.50 -28.31 2.49
N GLN A 3 -0.62 -29.01 2.27
CA GLN A 3 -0.66 -30.46 2.44
C GLN A 3 0.30 -31.09 1.42
N GLU A 4 1.18 -32.01 1.82
CA GLU A 4 2.15 -32.65 0.90
C GLU A 4 1.45 -33.30 -0.31
N GLU A 5 0.25 -33.81 -0.08
CA GLU A 5 -0.63 -34.42 -1.08
C GLU A 5 -0.95 -33.48 -2.25
N TRP A 6 -0.94 -32.16 -2.03
CA TRP A 6 -1.25 -31.18 -3.08
C TRP A 6 -0.17 -31.15 -4.17
N LYS A 7 1.07 -31.54 -3.87
CA LYS A 7 2.16 -31.52 -4.85
C LYS A 7 1.86 -32.43 -6.05
N VAL A 8 1.11 -33.51 -5.84
CA VAL A 8 0.79 -34.53 -6.85
C VAL A 8 -0.65 -34.43 -7.39
N LYS A 9 -1.51 -33.61 -6.78
CA LYS A 9 -2.87 -33.35 -7.28
C LYS A 9 -2.82 -32.43 -8.50
N SER A 10 -3.82 -32.49 -9.36
CA SER A 10 -3.96 -31.50 -10.43
C SER A 10 -4.24 -30.12 -9.83
N PHE A 11 -3.83 -29.06 -10.54
CA PHE A 11 -4.11 -27.69 -10.12
C PHE A 11 -5.61 -27.45 -9.85
N LEU A 12 -6.50 -27.99 -10.69
CA LEU A 12 -7.94 -27.84 -10.49
C LEU A 12 -8.41 -28.49 -9.18
N GLU A 13 -7.91 -29.68 -8.84
CA GLU A 13 -8.25 -30.35 -7.58
C GLU A 13 -7.77 -29.55 -6.38
N ILE A 14 -6.53 -29.02 -6.43
CA ILE A 14 -5.97 -28.16 -5.39
C ILE A 14 -6.86 -26.93 -5.17
N GLY A 15 -7.26 -26.25 -6.24
CA GLY A 15 -8.13 -25.08 -6.14
C GLY A 15 -9.50 -25.41 -5.55
N LEU A 16 -10.10 -26.53 -5.94
CA LEU A 16 -11.40 -26.97 -5.42
C LEU A 16 -11.32 -27.38 -3.94
N ASP A 17 -10.26 -28.08 -3.54
CA ASP A 17 -10.05 -28.47 -2.14
C ASP A 17 -9.78 -27.23 -1.27
N TYR A 18 -8.95 -26.31 -1.74
CA TYR A 18 -8.71 -25.02 -1.09
C TYR A 18 -10.02 -24.22 -0.90
N GLN A 19 -10.87 -24.17 -1.92
CA GLN A 19 -12.15 -23.47 -1.83
C GLN A 19 -13.13 -24.12 -0.83
N LYS A 20 -13.08 -25.45 -0.65
CA LYS A 20 -13.88 -26.13 0.38
C LYS A 20 -13.39 -25.80 1.79
N GLU A 21 -12.07 -25.73 1.98
CA GLU A 21 -11.46 -25.37 3.27
C GLU A 21 -11.65 -23.89 3.62
N HIS A 22 -11.71 -23.03 2.60
CA HIS A 22 -11.87 -21.58 2.74
C HIS A 22 -13.10 -21.05 1.96
N PRO A 23 -14.33 -21.36 2.41
CA PRO A 23 -15.56 -21.02 1.69
C PRO A 23 -15.93 -19.52 1.78
N ASP A 24 -15.35 -18.81 2.75
CA ASP A 24 -15.69 -17.42 3.02
C ASP A 24 -15.08 -16.47 1.99
N LEU A 25 -15.94 -15.93 1.14
CA LEU A 25 -15.58 -14.97 0.09
C LEU A 25 -15.00 -13.66 0.67
N ALA A 26 -15.39 -13.28 1.89
CA ALA A 26 -14.92 -12.04 2.51
C ALA A 26 -13.43 -12.07 2.85
N ASN A 27 -12.87 -13.27 3.06
CA ASN A 27 -11.47 -13.47 3.44
C ASN A 27 -10.54 -13.80 2.27
N LYS A 28 -11.04 -13.81 1.02
CA LYS A 28 -10.25 -14.14 -0.18
C LYS A 28 -8.98 -13.29 -0.32
N PHE A 29 -9.10 -11.99 -0.06
CA PHE A 29 -7.98 -11.06 -0.18
C PHE A 29 -6.92 -11.32 0.89
N GLN A 30 -7.33 -11.47 2.15
CA GLN A 30 -6.42 -11.78 3.26
C GLN A 30 -5.71 -13.12 3.06
N ASN A 31 -6.42 -14.13 2.57
CA ASN A 31 -5.85 -15.43 2.26
C ASN A 31 -4.82 -15.35 1.12
N ALA A 32 -5.10 -14.55 0.09
CA ALA A 32 -4.15 -14.32 -1.01
C ALA A 32 -2.90 -13.56 -0.54
N LEU A 33 -3.03 -12.59 0.37
CA LEU A 33 -1.88 -11.94 1.02
C LEU A 33 -1.02 -12.92 1.82
N GLN A 34 -1.64 -13.85 2.55
CA GLN A 34 -0.91 -14.89 3.28
C GLN A 34 -0.17 -15.87 2.35
N LEU A 35 -0.76 -16.18 1.19
CA LEU A 35 -0.12 -17.01 0.17
C LEU A 35 1.07 -16.28 -0.47
N MET A 36 0.97 -14.96 -0.69
CA MET A 36 2.08 -14.13 -1.17
C MET A 36 3.22 -14.09 -0.16
N ASP A 37 2.92 -13.75 1.09
CA ASP A 37 3.91 -13.73 2.17
C ASP A 37 4.59 -15.09 2.31
N PHE A 38 3.84 -16.18 2.23
CA PHE A 38 4.41 -17.52 2.21
C PHE A 38 5.34 -17.75 1.00
N ALA A 39 4.94 -17.31 -0.20
CA ALA A 39 5.74 -17.47 -1.42
C ALA A 39 7.04 -16.68 -1.39
N ASP A 40 7.08 -15.56 -0.67
CA ASP A 40 8.28 -14.73 -0.52
C ASP A 40 9.29 -15.32 0.50
N HIS A 41 8.83 -16.20 1.39
CA HIS A 41 9.63 -16.80 2.45
C HIS A 41 9.93 -18.30 2.24
N THR A 42 9.56 -18.87 1.09
CA THR A 42 9.82 -20.27 0.74
C THR A 42 10.63 -20.39 -0.54
N ASP A 43 11.60 -21.30 -0.55
CA ASP A 43 12.37 -21.63 -1.75
C ASP A 43 11.87 -22.91 -2.43
N GLU A 44 10.84 -23.57 -1.88
CA GLU A 44 10.38 -24.85 -2.40
C GLU A 44 9.59 -24.66 -3.71
N PRO A 45 10.09 -25.14 -4.87
CA PRO A 45 9.51 -24.82 -6.18
C PRO A 45 8.05 -25.24 -6.34
N ASN A 46 7.69 -26.41 -5.81
CA ASN A 46 6.30 -26.91 -5.85
C ASN A 46 5.36 -26.03 -5.03
N SER A 47 5.83 -25.55 -3.89
CA SER A 47 5.05 -24.69 -2.99
C SER A 47 4.87 -23.30 -3.58
N LEU A 48 5.87 -22.78 -4.30
CA LEU A 48 5.75 -21.52 -5.04
C LEU A 48 4.67 -21.57 -6.12
N VAL A 49 4.66 -22.60 -6.96
CA VAL A 49 3.65 -22.72 -8.03
C VAL A 49 2.25 -22.97 -7.48
N ILE A 50 2.12 -23.67 -6.34
CA ILE A 50 0.83 -23.84 -5.65
C ILE A 50 0.31 -22.50 -5.13
N ALA A 51 1.17 -21.70 -4.49
CA ALA A 51 0.79 -20.40 -3.94
C ALA A 51 0.27 -19.44 -5.03
N ASP A 52 1.04 -19.25 -6.10
CA ASP A 52 0.67 -18.38 -7.22
C ASP A 52 -0.62 -18.84 -7.90
N TYR A 53 -0.78 -20.17 -8.07
CA TYR A 53 -2.01 -20.74 -8.62
C TYR A 53 -3.22 -20.42 -7.74
N LEU A 54 -3.11 -20.59 -6.42
CA LEU A 54 -4.21 -20.34 -5.49
C LEU A 54 -4.57 -18.86 -5.40
N ILE A 55 -3.58 -17.95 -5.46
CA ILE A 55 -3.80 -16.51 -5.57
C ILE A 55 -4.66 -16.22 -6.81
N TRP A 56 -4.26 -16.73 -8.00
CA TRP A 56 -5.07 -16.58 -9.20
C TRP A 56 -6.46 -17.24 -9.07
N PHE A 57 -6.53 -18.47 -8.53
CA PHE A 57 -7.75 -19.26 -8.48
C PHE A 57 -8.88 -18.58 -7.70
N ASN A 58 -8.54 -17.87 -6.62
CA ASN A 58 -9.50 -17.09 -5.83
C ASN A 58 -10.23 -16.01 -6.65
N TYR A 59 -9.58 -15.54 -7.72
CA TYR A 59 -10.00 -14.47 -8.61
C TYR A 59 -10.18 -14.93 -10.06
N LYS A 60 -10.25 -16.24 -10.33
CA LYS A 60 -10.35 -16.80 -11.70
C LYS A 60 -11.55 -16.32 -12.54
N ASN A 61 -12.58 -15.79 -11.89
CA ASN A 61 -13.79 -15.26 -12.53
C ASN A 61 -13.75 -13.72 -12.68
N VAL A 62 -12.73 -13.07 -12.14
CA VAL A 62 -12.50 -11.63 -12.28
C VAL A 62 -11.69 -11.41 -13.55
N PRO A 63 -12.00 -10.39 -14.39
CA PRO A 63 -11.15 -10.02 -15.51
C PRO A 63 -9.70 -9.85 -15.05
N LEU A 64 -8.72 -10.26 -15.86
CA LEU A 64 -7.30 -10.24 -15.44
C LEU A 64 -6.86 -8.83 -15.01
N LYS A 65 -7.26 -7.81 -15.77
CA LYS A 65 -7.05 -6.38 -15.48
C LYS A 65 -7.84 -5.88 -14.26
N GLU A 66 -8.71 -6.67 -13.65
CA GLU A 66 -9.39 -6.32 -12.40
C GLU A 66 -8.88 -7.18 -11.23
N ASN A 67 -7.90 -8.04 -11.47
CA ASN A 67 -7.31 -8.87 -10.43
C ASN A 67 -6.41 -8.00 -9.53
N PRO A 68 -6.68 -7.93 -8.21
CA PRO A 68 -5.90 -7.09 -7.29
C PRO A 68 -4.44 -7.55 -7.14
N PHE A 69 -4.12 -8.76 -7.57
CA PHE A 69 -2.77 -9.35 -7.51
C PHE A 69 -2.06 -9.34 -8.86
N LEU A 70 -2.59 -8.65 -9.88
CA LEU A 70 -1.99 -8.63 -11.22
C LEU A 70 -0.54 -8.10 -11.21
N ALA A 71 -0.27 -7.06 -10.42
CA ALA A 71 1.09 -6.49 -10.31
C ALA A 71 2.08 -7.52 -9.74
N HIS A 72 1.70 -8.22 -8.67
CA HIS A 72 2.51 -9.29 -8.09
C HIS A 72 2.77 -10.41 -9.11
N LEU A 73 1.73 -10.91 -9.77
CA LEU A 73 1.86 -11.98 -10.77
C LEU A 73 2.77 -11.56 -11.94
N PHE A 74 2.68 -10.31 -12.39
CA PHE A 74 3.53 -9.74 -13.43
C PHE A 74 4.99 -9.62 -13.00
N HIS A 75 5.25 -9.09 -11.80
CA HIS A 75 6.61 -8.96 -11.27
C HIS A 75 7.28 -10.31 -11.07
N THR A 76 6.59 -11.23 -10.38
CA THR A 76 7.08 -12.58 -10.12
C THR A 76 7.38 -13.31 -11.43
N TRP A 77 6.52 -13.18 -12.44
CA TRP A 77 6.74 -13.78 -13.76
C TRP A 77 8.03 -13.28 -14.43
N SER A 78 8.29 -11.96 -14.34
CA SER A 78 9.45 -11.33 -14.98
C SER A 78 10.78 -11.62 -14.26
N GLN A 79 10.75 -11.98 -12.97
CA GLN A 79 11.93 -12.07 -12.11
C GLN A 79 12.24 -13.49 -11.62
N THR A 80 11.28 -14.41 -11.66
CA THR A 80 11.49 -15.76 -11.13
C THR A 80 12.48 -16.57 -11.98
N SER A 81 13.35 -17.34 -11.31
CA SER A 81 14.27 -18.29 -11.92
C SER A 81 13.69 -19.71 -12.04
N CYS A 82 12.53 -19.97 -11.43
CA CYS A 82 11.86 -21.26 -11.50
C CYS A 82 11.04 -21.36 -12.78
N LEU A 83 11.46 -22.22 -13.72
CA LEU A 83 10.82 -22.36 -15.03
C LEU A 83 9.34 -22.77 -14.92
N GLY A 84 9.00 -23.73 -14.06
CA GLY A 84 7.60 -24.12 -13.84
C GLY A 84 6.73 -22.98 -13.29
N ARG A 85 7.28 -22.14 -12.40
CA ARG A 85 6.62 -20.93 -11.90
C ARG A 85 6.43 -19.90 -13.00
N GLN A 86 7.47 -19.64 -13.78
CA GLN A 86 7.42 -18.71 -14.90
C GLN A 86 6.39 -19.13 -15.95
N TYR A 87 6.36 -20.42 -16.29
CA TYR A 87 5.39 -21.00 -17.23
C TYR A 87 3.95 -20.88 -16.72
N LEU A 88 3.70 -21.19 -15.44
CA LEU A 88 2.38 -21.02 -14.84
C LEU A 88 1.91 -19.56 -14.92
N LEU A 89 2.77 -18.63 -14.51
CA LEU A 89 2.44 -17.21 -14.51
C LEU A 89 2.26 -16.67 -15.93
N ALA A 90 3.03 -17.15 -16.91
CA ALA A 90 2.83 -16.80 -18.31
C ALA A 90 1.43 -17.22 -18.82
N ASN A 91 0.98 -18.41 -18.44
CA ASN A 91 -0.37 -18.89 -18.71
C ASN A 91 -1.46 -18.06 -18.00
N ILE A 92 -1.21 -17.61 -16.77
CA ILE A 92 -2.13 -16.73 -16.04
C ILE A 92 -2.24 -15.37 -16.75
N LEU A 93 -1.10 -14.74 -17.06
CA LEU A 93 -1.02 -13.39 -17.61
C LEU A 93 -1.50 -13.31 -19.07
N SER A 94 -1.38 -14.39 -19.83
CA SER A 94 -1.99 -14.50 -21.17
C SER A 94 -3.48 -14.84 -21.14
N GLY A 95 -4.06 -15.10 -19.95
CA GLY A 95 -5.44 -15.55 -19.79
C GLY A 95 -5.71 -16.95 -20.31
N ARG A 96 -4.64 -17.74 -20.53
CA ARG A 96 -4.70 -19.08 -21.13
C ARG A 96 -4.46 -20.20 -20.15
N ILE A 97 -4.69 -19.98 -18.85
CA ILE A 97 -4.63 -21.08 -17.89
C ILE A 97 -5.49 -22.22 -18.42
N GLN A 98 -4.83 -23.28 -18.86
CA GLN A 98 -5.51 -24.52 -19.13
C GLN A 98 -6.09 -24.96 -17.79
N LYS A 99 -7.29 -25.55 -17.78
CA LYS A 99 -7.73 -26.33 -16.62
C LYS A 99 -6.78 -27.52 -16.52
N SER A 100 -5.60 -27.25 -15.96
CA SER A 100 -4.42 -28.06 -16.15
C SER A 100 -4.64 -29.32 -15.32
N THR A 101 -4.72 -30.45 -16.01
CA THR A 101 -4.71 -31.77 -15.38
C THR A 101 -3.33 -32.10 -14.83
N ILE A 102 -2.32 -31.28 -15.17
CA ILE A 102 -0.96 -31.35 -14.66
C ILE A 102 -0.93 -30.98 -13.17
N SER A 103 -0.06 -31.68 -12.44
CA SER A 103 0.22 -31.42 -11.04
C SER A 103 1.36 -30.41 -10.86
N PRO A 104 1.44 -29.71 -9.70
CA PRO A 104 2.57 -28.83 -9.38
C PRO A 104 3.93 -29.49 -9.58
N ILE A 105 4.07 -30.74 -9.14
CA ILE A 105 5.32 -31.49 -9.24
C ILE A 105 5.68 -31.77 -10.70
N GLU A 106 4.71 -32.19 -11.50
CA GLU A 106 4.92 -32.46 -12.92
C GLU A 106 5.34 -31.17 -13.63
N LEU A 107 4.64 -30.06 -13.38
CA LEU A 107 4.99 -28.76 -13.95
C LEU A 107 6.44 -28.36 -13.65
N VAL A 108 6.85 -28.44 -12.38
CA VAL A 108 8.22 -28.06 -11.97
C VAL A 108 9.29 -28.92 -12.64
N TYR A 109 9.04 -30.21 -12.84
CA TYR A 109 10.03 -31.13 -13.42
C TYR A 109 9.99 -31.25 -14.94
N SER A 110 8.85 -31.01 -15.58
CA SER A 110 8.68 -31.20 -17.03
C SER A 110 8.87 -29.93 -17.84
N THR A 111 8.68 -28.75 -17.24
CA THR A 111 8.79 -27.48 -17.96
C THR A 111 10.23 -27.20 -18.38
N THR A 112 10.41 -27.02 -19.69
CA THR A 112 11.68 -26.65 -20.32
C THR A 112 11.78 -25.15 -20.57
N ARG A 113 12.95 -24.66 -21.01
CA ARG A 113 13.12 -23.25 -21.37
C ARG A 113 12.35 -22.91 -22.64
N GLU A 114 12.28 -23.84 -23.58
CA GLU A 114 11.52 -23.73 -24.81
C GLU A 114 10.02 -23.52 -24.51
N ASP A 115 9.45 -24.31 -23.60
CA ASP A 115 8.05 -24.14 -23.17
C ASP A 115 7.78 -22.74 -22.61
N VAL A 116 8.71 -22.22 -21.80
CA VAL A 116 8.62 -20.86 -21.23
C VAL A 116 8.71 -19.78 -22.31
N LEU A 117 9.62 -19.93 -23.27
CA LEU A 117 9.77 -18.98 -24.37
C LEU A 117 8.50 -18.90 -25.23
N ASP A 118 7.91 -20.05 -25.53
CA ASP A 118 6.68 -20.13 -26.31
C ASP A 118 5.52 -19.46 -25.57
N GLU A 119 5.31 -19.73 -24.29
CA GLU A 119 4.24 -19.09 -23.51
C GLU A 119 4.48 -17.59 -23.27
N ASN A 120 5.73 -17.19 -23.02
CA ASN A 120 6.08 -15.77 -22.84
C ASN A 120 5.77 -14.94 -24.10
N SER A 121 5.86 -15.56 -25.29
CA SER A 121 5.54 -14.89 -26.56
C SER A 121 4.06 -14.50 -26.71
N LEU A 122 3.18 -15.10 -25.89
CA LEU A 122 1.74 -14.89 -25.92
C LEU A 122 1.28 -13.75 -25.01
N ILE A 123 2.17 -13.19 -24.20
CA ILE A 123 1.89 -12.06 -23.31
C ILE A 123 2.17 -10.78 -24.08
N ASP A 124 1.16 -9.93 -24.26
CA ASP A 124 1.38 -8.55 -24.69
C ASP A 124 1.95 -7.74 -23.53
N GLN A 125 3.27 -7.86 -23.36
CA GLN A 125 3.99 -7.21 -22.27
C GLN A 125 3.84 -5.70 -22.31
N SER A 126 3.77 -5.11 -23.51
CA SER A 126 3.57 -3.67 -23.69
C SER A 126 2.21 -3.21 -23.18
N ASP A 127 1.13 -3.87 -23.59
CA ASP A 127 -0.23 -3.54 -23.14
C ASP A 127 -0.39 -3.78 -21.64
N LEU A 128 0.09 -4.91 -21.12
CA LEU A 128 -0.06 -5.24 -19.70
C LEU A 128 0.74 -4.27 -18.82
N ARG A 129 1.96 -3.92 -19.23
CA ARG A 129 2.78 -2.92 -18.56
C ARG A 129 2.13 -1.54 -18.62
N GLN A 130 1.72 -1.09 -19.80
CA GLN A 130 1.08 0.20 -19.98
C GLN A 130 -0.20 0.30 -19.14
N TRP A 131 -0.98 -0.78 -19.07
CA TRP A 131 -2.18 -0.85 -18.24
C TRP A 131 -1.84 -0.78 -16.74
N LEU A 132 -0.83 -1.51 -16.30
CA LEU A 132 -0.37 -1.46 -14.91
C LEU A 132 0.21 -0.09 -14.54
N GLU A 133 0.94 0.57 -15.44
CA GLU A 133 1.43 1.95 -15.29
C GLU A 133 0.25 2.94 -15.22
N GLN A 134 -0.77 2.80 -16.08
CA GLN A 134 -2.00 3.61 -16.03
C GLN A 134 -2.78 3.46 -14.72
N GLN A 135 -2.74 2.28 -14.10
CA GLN A 135 -3.36 2.05 -12.81
C GLN A 135 -2.44 2.41 -11.63
N GLU A 136 -1.27 2.98 -11.88
CA GLU A 136 -0.25 3.27 -10.86
C GLU A 136 0.12 2.02 -10.03
N LEU A 137 0.04 0.84 -10.64
CA LEU A 137 0.39 -0.46 -10.07
C LEU A 137 1.79 -0.91 -10.48
N LEU A 138 2.40 -0.23 -11.46
CA LEU A 138 3.83 -0.25 -11.73
C LEU A 138 4.39 1.16 -11.50
N PRO A 139 5.62 1.28 -10.98
CA PRO A 139 6.33 2.56 -11.02
C PRO A 139 6.45 3.00 -12.48
N GLU A 140 6.05 4.23 -12.81
CA GLU A 140 6.14 4.76 -14.17
C GLU A 140 7.57 4.58 -14.71
N THR A 141 7.70 4.03 -15.92
CA THR A 141 8.96 4.15 -16.65
C THR A 141 9.10 5.53 -17.28
N THR A 142 9.34 6.53 -16.45
CA THR A 142 9.73 7.86 -16.91
C THR A 142 11.04 8.28 -16.24
N SER A 143 12.10 8.00 -17.00
CA SER A 143 13.45 8.53 -16.88
C SER A 143 14.30 7.97 -15.73
N SER A 144 15.49 7.54 -16.13
CA SER A 144 16.64 7.17 -15.33
C SER A 144 17.19 8.34 -14.50
N ASN A 145 16.37 8.95 -13.66
CA ASN A 145 16.75 9.99 -12.70
C ASN A 145 15.93 9.82 -11.42
N SER A 146 16.43 8.90 -10.60
CA SER A 146 16.18 8.69 -9.17
C SER A 146 14.72 8.47 -8.73
N THR A 147 14.41 7.20 -8.45
CA THR A 147 13.53 6.82 -7.35
C THR A 147 14.36 5.93 -6.44
N SER A 148 14.66 6.43 -5.26
CA SER A 148 15.44 5.72 -4.25
C SER A 148 14.92 4.29 -4.03
N SER A 149 15.82 3.31 -3.91
CA SER A 149 15.49 1.88 -3.73
C SER A 149 14.46 1.62 -2.63
N ILE A 150 14.38 2.49 -1.61
CA ILE A 150 13.45 2.31 -0.50
C ILE A 150 11.98 2.37 -0.92
N TRP A 151 11.61 3.20 -1.89
CA TRP A 151 10.23 3.29 -2.35
C TRP A 151 9.82 2.03 -3.10
N LEU A 152 10.68 1.57 -3.99
CA LEU A 152 10.47 0.33 -4.74
C LEU A 152 10.32 -0.84 -3.76
N THR A 153 11.33 -1.10 -2.93
CA THR A 153 11.31 -2.25 -2.02
C THR A 153 10.20 -2.14 -0.97
N GLY A 154 9.96 -0.96 -0.41
CA GLY A 154 8.96 -0.74 0.62
C GLY A 154 7.52 -0.66 0.11
N THR A 155 7.30 -0.57 -1.20
CA THR A 155 5.95 -0.73 -1.80
C THR A 155 5.69 -2.14 -2.31
N GLU A 156 6.74 -2.96 -2.46
CA GLU A 156 6.65 -4.37 -2.86
C GLU A 156 6.52 -5.29 -1.64
N ARG A 157 7.22 -5.00 -0.53
CA ARG A 157 7.18 -5.79 0.71
C ARG A 157 7.50 -4.97 1.96
N ALA A 158 7.32 -5.60 3.12
CA ALA A 158 7.84 -5.08 4.38
C ALA A 158 9.39 -5.04 4.34
N LEU A 159 9.95 -3.91 4.76
CA LEU A 159 11.38 -3.69 4.94
C LEU A 159 11.82 -4.35 6.24
N THR A 160 13.01 -4.95 6.20
CA THR A 160 13.67 -5.44 7.41
C THR A 160 14.27 -4.28 8.20
N SER A 161 14.45 -4.45 9.51
CA SER A 161 15.05 -3.42 10.35
C SER A 161 16.46 -3.03 9.91
N ASP A 162 17.24 -3.98 9.38
CA ASP A 162 18.59 -3.72 8.86
C ASP A 162 18.55 -2.82 7.61
N GLU A 163 17.60 -3.03 6.71
CA GLU A 163 17.39 -2.18 5.54
C GLU A 163 17.02 -0.75 5.95
N VAL A 164 16.15 -0.60 6.95
CA VAL A 164 15.75 0.71 7.48
C VAL A 164 16.95 1.41 8.14
N VAL A 165 17.72 0.71 8.97
CA VAL A 165 18.92 1.28 9.62
C VAL A 165 19.95 1.68 8.56
N CYS A 166 20.21 0.83 7.57
CA CYS A 166 21.12 1.13 6.47
C CYS A 166 20.67 2.39 5.72
N PHE A 167 19.38 2.48 5.38
CA PHE A 167 18.79 3.63 4.73
C PHE A 167 18.96 4.92 5.54
N LEU A 168 18.53 4.93 6.80
CA LEU A 168 18.58 6.10 7.68
C LEU A 168 20.01 6.60 7.93
N ASN A 169 21.00 5.69 7.90
CA ASN A 169 22.42 6.00 8.05
C ASN A 169 23.09 6.46 6.75
N SER A 170 22.60 6.02 5.59
CA SER A 170 23.19 6.33 4.28
C SER A 170 23.04 7.81 3.86
N LEU A 171 22.21 8.59 4.57
CA LEU A 171 21.98 10.02 4.33
C LEU A 171 21.72 10.37 2.85
N PRO A 172 20.75 9.73 2.17
CA PRO A 172 20.44 10.11 0.80
C PRO A 172 19.88 11.53 0.78
N ARG A 173 20.37 12.38 -0.13
CA ARG A 173 19.71 13.65 -0.45
C ARG A 173 18.63 13.38 -1.48
N PHE A 174 17.39 13.62 -1.10
CA PHE A 174 16.23 13.49 -1.98
C PHE A 174 15.96 14.80 -2.68
N SER A 175 15.78 14.69 -3.99
CA SER A 175 15.46 15.76 -4.91
C SER A 175 14.01 15.68 -5.33
N ASP A 176 13.50 16.70 -6.03
CA ASP A 176 12.11 16.78 -6.44
C ASP A 176 11.61 15.59 -7.30
N SER A 177 12.52 14.88 -7.99
CA SER A 177 12.20 13.66 -8.75
C SER A 177 11.94 12.44 -7.88
N ASP A 178 12.39 12.44 -6.62
CA ASP A 178 12.26 11.30 -5.71
C ASP A 178 10.95 11.32 -4.91
N VAL A 179 10.09 12.33 -5.09
CA VAL A 179 8.85 12.50 -4.30
C VAL A 179 7.87 11.37 -4.63
N PRO A 180 7.52 10.49 -3.67
CA PRO A 180 6.57 9.42 -3.92
C PRO A 180 5.16 9.99 -4.12
N THR A 181 4.36 9.31 -4.93
CA THR A 181 2.92 9.63 -5.09
C THR A 181 2.14 9.31 -3.82
N VAL A 182 0.92 9.84 -3.69
CA VAL A 182 0.03 9.55 -2.55
C VAL A 182 -0.23 8.03 -2.44
N LYS A 183 -0.45 7.35 -3.56
CA LYS A 183 -0.67 5.91 -3.60
C LYS A 183 0.57 5.10 -3.21
N GLN A 184 1.75 5.53 -3.63
CA GLN A 184 3.02 4.92 -3.20
C GLN A 184 3.22 5.08 -1.69
N MET A 185 2.93 6.25 -1.14
CA MET A 185 3.01 6.48 0.31
C MET A 185 2.03 5.60 1.08
N GLU A 186 0.77 5.49 0.64
CA GLU A 186 -0.24 4.64 1.27
C GLU A 186 0.18 3.17 1.24
N THR A 187 0.62 2.68 0.09
CA THR A 187 1.13 1.31 -0.09
C THR A 187 2.35 1.07 0.81
N PHE A 188 3.27 2.05 0.88
CA PHE A 188 4.43 1.97 1.73
C PHE A 188 4.05 1.86 3.22
N ILE A 189 3.13 2.70 3.69
CA ILE A 189 2.62 2.66 5.07
C ILE A 189 1.99 1.31 5.39
N LEU A 190 1.21 0.75 4.46
CA LEU A 190 0.54 -0.53 4.64
C LEU A 190 1.54 -1.67 4.90
N PHE A 191 2.64 -1.70 4.14
CA PHE A 191 3.69 -2.72 4.29
C PHE A 191 4.68 -2.42 5.42
N ASN A 192 4.87 -1.15 5.78
CA ASN A 192 5.95 -0.69 6.65
C ASN A 192 5.48 0.13 7.85
N LEU A 193 4.31 -0.18 8.41
CA LEU A 193 3.68 0.62 9.47
C LEU A 193 4.64 0.98 10.62
N SER A 194 5.45 0.03 11.08
CA SER A 194 6.41 0.22 12.18
C SER A 194 7.62 1.10 11.85
N HIS A 195 7.88 1.33 10.56
CA HIS A 195 9.08 2.03 10.08
C HIS A 195 8.75 3.33 9.33
N ALA A 196 7.51 3.46 8.85
CA ALA A 196 7.08 4.59 8.02
C ALA A 196 7.24 5.94 8.73
N SER A 197 6.90 6.04 10.03
CA SER A 197 7.05 7.28 10.78
C SER A 197 8.49 7.78 10.81
N ASP A 198 9.45 6.88 11.04
CA ASP A 198 10.86 7.23 11.18
C ASP A 198 11.47 7.63 9.85
N ILE A 199 11.14 6.88 8.80
CA ILE A 199 11.57 7.16 7.42
C ILE A 199 11.01 8.51 6.98
N PHE A 200 9.70 8.74 7.14
CA PHE A 200 9.05 9.96 6.68
C PHE A 200 9.55 11.18 7.46
N SER A 201 9.75 11.03 8.78
CA SER A 201 10.36 12.07 9.61
C SER A 201 11.77 12.42 9.11
N ASN A 202 12.59 11.40 8.79
CA ASN A 202 13.94 11.60 8.28
C ASN A 202 13.94 12.34 6.94
N LEU A 203 13.01 11.99 6.05
CA LEU A 203 12.84 12.64 4.75
C LEU A 203 12.52 14.13 4.91
N VAL A 204 11.58 14.50 5.77
CA VAL A 204 11.24 15.91 6.02
C VAL A 204 12.45 16.70 6.54
N PHE A 205 13.29 16.10 7.38
CA PHE A 205 14.45 16.79 7.93
C PHE A 205 15.63 16.93 6.96
N ARG A 206 15.80 15.99 6.03
CA ARG A 206 17.05 15.82 5.29
C ARG A 206 16.96 16.06 3.80
N SER A 207 15.75 16.17 3.27
CA SER A 207 15.52 16.39 1.83
C SER A 207 15.58 17.87 1.45
N GLU A 208 15.63 18.13 0.15
CA GLU A 208 15.62 19.50 -0.38
C GLU A 208 14.27 20.19 -0.14
N PRO A 209 14.22 21.54 -0.07
CA PRO A 209 12.98 22.28 0.22
C PRO A 209 11.81 21.97 -0.72
N ASN A 210 12.07 21.81 -2.03
CA ASN A 210 11.03 21.50 -3.02
C ASN A 210 10.46 20.10 -2.82
N PHE A 211 11.32 19.11 -2.57
CA PHE A 211 10.90 17.76 -2.18
C PHE A 211 10.00 17.84 -0.95
N ASN A 212 10.46 18.52 0.11
CA ASN A 212 9.72 18.62 1.36
C ASN A 212 8.33 19.23 1.16
N GLN A 213 8.22 20.30 0.38
CA GLN A 213 6.95 20.94 0.10
C GLN A 213 5.97 19.98 -0.58
N ARG A 214 6.40 19.27 -1.64
CA ARG A 214 5.55 18.31 -2.34
C ARG A 214 5.26 17.06 -1.52
N PHE A 215 6.25 16.57 -0.78
CA PHE A 215 6.11 15.43 0.12
C PHE A 215 5.08 15.69 1.21
N LEU A 216 5.15 16.86 1.88
CA LEU A 216 4.17 17.26 2.89
C LEU A 216 2.77 17.44 2.29
N LYS A 217 2.66 17.97 1.07
CA LYS A 217 1.40 18.05 0.34
C LYS A 217 0.80 16.67 0.01
N ASN A 218 1.64 15.70 -0.34
CA ASN A 218 1.19 14.33 -0.57
C ASN A 218 0.76 13.67 0.74
N LEU A 219 1.49 13.90 1.84
CA LEU A 219 1.11 13.41 3.18
C LEU A 219 -0.22 13.98 3.67
N SER A 220 -0.49 15.27 3.43
CA SER A 220 -1.77 15.90 3.81
C SER A 220 -2.96 15.37 2.98
N SER A 221 -2.68 14.72 1.85
CA SER A 221 -3.66 14.18 0.91
C SER A 221 -3.91 12.67 1.07
N LEU A 222 -3.27 12.00 2.03
CA LEU A 222 -3.48 10.57 2.27
C LEU A 222 -4.95 10.25 2.60
N PRO A 223 -5.47 9.09 2.18
CA PRO A 223 -6.78 8.61 2.61
C PRO A 223 -6.85 8.44 4.12
N ILE A 224 -7.99 8.75 4.72
CA ILE A 224 -8.23 8.56 6.16
C ILE A 224 -8.40 7.06 6.45
N ALA A 225 -7.27 6.40 6.69
CA ALA A 225 -7.17 5.03 7.16
C ALA A 225 -6.41 4.99 8.49
N VAL A 226 -6.67 3.97 9.32
CA VAL A 226 -6.05 3.85 10.66
C VAL A 226 -4.53 3.90 10.58
N CYS A 227 -3.93 3.15 9.66
CA CYS A 227 -2.48 3.10 9.44
C CYS A 227 -1.90 4.46 9.03
N ASN A 228 -2.51 5.15 8.07
CA ASN A 228 -2.05 6.47 7.61
C ASN A 228 -2.09 7.50 8.75
N ILE A 229 -3.17 7.50 9.52
CA ILE A 229 -3.37 8.40 10.64
C ILE A 229 -2.42 8.09 11.80
N GLU A 230 -2.15 6.81 12.06
CA GLU A 230 -1.16 6.38 13.05
C GLU A 230 0.23 6.91 12.70
N VAL A 231 0.67 6.76 11.44
CA VAL A 231 1.96 7.30 10.98
C VAL A 231 2.02 8.81 11.12
N LEU A 232 0.98 9.53 10.69
CA LEU A 232 0.93 10.99 10.81
C LEU A 232 1.00 11.44 12.29
N ILE A 233 0.26 10.80 13.19
CA ILE A 233 0.32 11.12 14.63
C ILE A 233 1.72 10.84 15.19
N GLN A 234 2.31 9.69 14.85
CA GLN A 234 3.65 9.33 15.31
C GLN A 234 4.70 10.35 14.81
N MET A 235 4.62 10.78 13.56
CA MET A 235 5.48 11.85 13.03
C MET A 235 5.31 13.17 13.79
N LEU A 236 4.08 13.57 14.09
CA LEU A 236 3.82 14.83 14.80
C LEU A 236 4.21 14.78 16.28
N LEU A 237 4.24 13.59 16.89
CA LEU A 237 4.63 13.39 18.29
C LEU A 237 6.12 13.08 18.48
N SER A 238 6.81 12.56 17.47
CA SER A 238 8.18 12.08 17.59
C SER A 238 9.17 13.20 17.90
N HIS A 239 9.06 14.35 17.24
CA HIS A 239 9.99 15.47 17.41
C HIS A 239 9.30 16.86 17.33
N PRO A 240 9.36 17.70 18.39
CA PRO A 240 8.83 19.07 18.34
C PRO A 240 9.41 19.92 17.20
N ASN A 241 10.69 19.73 16.87
CA ASN A 241 11.34 20.42 15.75
C ASN A 241 10.76 20.01 14.39
N LEU A 242 10.27 18.77 14.27
CA LEU A 242 9.62 18.27 13.06
C LEU A 242 8.28 18.97 12.86
N THR A 243 7.48 19.02 13.93
CA THR A 243 6.19 19.71 13.95
C THR A 243 6.36 21.16 13.51
N SER A 244 7.29 21.90 14.13
CA SER A 244 7.58 23.28 13.74
C SER A 244 7.97 23.41 12.25
N SER A 245 8.76 22.46 11.72
CA SER A 245 9.13 22.45 10.29
C SER A 245 7.92 22.21 9.39
N MET A 246 7.08 21.22 9.73
CA MET A 246 5.87 20.86 8.98
C MET A 246 4.81 21.96 9.04
N THR A 247 4.71 22.69 10.14
CA THR A 247 3.62 23.64 10.40
C THR A 247 4.03 25.10 10.31
N SER A 248 5.29 25.40 9.96
CA SER A 248 5.86 26.77 9.95
C SER A 248 5.06 27.80 9.13
N SER A 249 4.39 27.36 8.06
CA SER A 249 3.53 28.19 7.22
C SER A 249 2.02 27.99 7.45
N GLY A 250 1.64 27.08 8.36
CA GLY A 250 0.25 26.62 8.54
C GLY A 250 -0.33 25.83 7.36
N SER A 251 0.33 25.81 6.20
CA SER A 251 -0.22 25.24 4.96
C SER A 251 -0.48 23.74 5.06
N PHE A 252 0.41 23.00 5.71
CA PHE A 252 0.23 21.56 5.93
C PHE A 252 -1.03 21.25 6.77
N VAL A 253 -1.23 21.98 7.88
CA VAL A 253 -2.37 21.77 8.78
C VAL A 253 -3.68 22.14 8.08
N TYR A 254 -3.68 23.23 7.31
CA TYR A 254 -4.81 23.63 6.48
C TYR A 254 -5.14 22.58 5.41
N GLU A 255 -4.15 22.12 4.65
CA GLU A 255 -4.35 21.10 3.61
C GLU A 255 -4.87 19.80 4.21
N LEU A 256 -4.34 19.37 5.36
CA LEU A 256 -4.77 18.17 6.05
C LEU A 256 -6.24 18.28 6.48
N LEU A 257 -6.61 19.39 7.09
CA LEU A 257 -7.99 19.66 7.54
C LEU A 257 -8.97 19.76 6.37
N SER A 258 -8.56 20.42 5.30
CA SER A 258 -9.33 20.54 4.06
C SER A 258 -9.54 19.18 3.40
N SER A 259 -8.47 18.38 3.28
CA SER A 259 -8.49 17.01 2.76
C SER A 259 -9.43 16.14 3.57
N PHE A 260 -9.36 16.21 4.91
CA PHE A 260 -10.24 15.40 5.77
C PHE A 260 -11.70 15.77 5.60
N THR A 261 -11.99 17.08 5.57
CA THR A 261 -13.36 17.58 5.37
C THR A 261 -13.90 17.16 4.01
N PHE A 262 -13.07 17.23 2.97
CA PHE A 262 -13.41 16.79 1.63
C PHE A 262 -13.72 15.29 1.57
N GLN A 263 -12.87 14.45 2.15
CA GLN A 263 -13.06 12.99 2.15
C GLN A 263 -14.34 12.59 2.90
N ILE A 264 -14.63 13.19 4.06
CA ILE A 264 -15.88 12.95 4.81
C ILE A 264 -17.13 13.39 4.03
N SER A 265 -17.01 14.47 3.26
CA SER A 265 -18.16 15.04 2.55
C SER A 265 -18.49 14.29 1.26
N ASN A 266 -17.55 13.51 0.72
CA ASN A 266 -17.66 12.87 -0.60
C ASN A 266 -17.60 11.33 -0.58
N CYS A 267 -17.64 10.70 0.60
CA CYS A 267 -17.72 9.25 0.73
C CYS A 267 -19.16 8.76 0.95
N ASP A 268 -19.37 7.45 0.81
CA ASP A 268 -20.67 6.85 1.14
C ASP A 268 -20.97 6.90 2.65
N GLN A 269 -22.20 6.61 3.03
CA GLN A 269 -22.64 6.75 4.42
C GLN A 269 -21.87 5.85 5.41
N TYR A 270 -21.47 4.64 4.98
CA TYR A 270 -20.76 3.70 5.84
C TYR A 270 -19.29 4.12 6.04
N GLU A 271 -18.63 4.49 4.95
CA GLU A 271 -17.28 5.03 4.99
C GLU A 271 -17.22 6.36 5.74
N LYS A 272 -18.26 7.19 5.62
CA LYS A 272 -18.34 8.46 6.33
C LYS A 272 -18.23 8.30 7.84
N GLU A 273 -18.94 7.34 8.43
CA GLU A 273 -18.87 7.11 9.88
C GLU A 273 -17.47 6.66 10.32
N ARG A 274 -16.85 5.75 9.56
CA ARG A 274 -15.49 5.26 9.80
C ARG A 274 -14.47 6.41 9.74
N ILE A 275 -14.49 7.16 8.64
CA ILE A 275 -13.60 8.28 8.38
C ILE A 275 -13.80 9.38 9.41
N ALA A 276 -15.05 9.72 9.75
CA ALA A 276 -15.38 10.72 10.76
C ALA A 276 -14.86 10.32 12.15
N HIS A 277 -14.95 9.04 12.53
CA HIS A 277 -14.42 8.55 13.80
C HIS A 277 -12.89 8.66 13.87
N ILE A 278 -12.20 8.20 12.83
CA ILE A 278 -10.73 8.23 12.76
C ILE A 278 -10.24 9.69 12.72
N GLY A 279 -10.80 10.52 11.85
CA GLY A 279 -10.41 11.93 11.72
C GLY A 279 -10.68 12.74 12.99
N SER A 280 -11.81 12.49 13.67
CA SER A 280 -12.09 13.14 14.96
C SER A 280 -11.09 12.76 16.04
N SER A 281 -10.69 11.48 16.07
CA SER A 281 -9.67 10.98 17.00
C SER A 281 -8.30 11.60 16.72
N PHE A 282 -7.94 11.75 15.44
CA PHE A 282 -6.73 12.44 15.01
C PHE A 282 -6.69 13.87 15.55
N PHE A 283 -7.70 14.70 15.28
CA PHE A 283 -7.69 16.10 15.72
C PHE A 283 -7.79 16.26 17.24
N LEU A 284 -8.48 15.35 17.93
CA LEU A 284 -8.47 15.32 19.40
C LEU A 284 -7.05 15.18 19.95
N LYS A 285 -6.22 14.35 19.30
CA LYS A 285 -4.83 14.12 19.65
C LYS A 285 -3.91 15.24 19.17
N ALA A 286 -4.14 15.77 17.98
CA ALA A 286 -3.38 16.89 17.43
C ALA A 286 -3.50 18.16 18.29
N LEU A 287 -4.64 18.37 18.95
CA LEU A 287 -4.83 19.47 19.92
C LEU A 287 -3.97 19.35 21.19
N ASP A 288 -3.34 18.19 21.45
CA ASP A 288 -2.37 18.04 22.54
C ASP A 288 -0.99 18.59 22.14
N ILE A 289 -0.76 18.90 20.87
CA ILE A 289 0.51 19.41 20.32
C ILE A 289 0.41 20.95 20.25
N PRO A 290 1.23 21.71 21.02
CA PRO A 290 1.05 23.16 21.17
C PRO A 290 1.04 23.94 19.85
N ASP A 291 1.96 23.65 18.93
CA ASP A 291 2.08 24.38 17.66
C ASP A 291 0.85 24.15 16.77
N ILE A 292 0.39 22.91 16.66
CA ILE A 292 -0.81 22.56 15.89
C ILE A 292 -2.05 23.13 16.56
N LYS A 293 -2.16 23.01 17.88
CA LYS A 293 -3.26 23.58 18.65
C LYS A 293 -3.37 25.09 18.38
N ASN A 294 -2.26 25.81 18.41
CA ASN A 294 -2.27 27.25 18.16
C ASN A 294 -2.80 27.54 16.76
N ILE A 295 -2.26 26.90 15.72
CA ILE A 295 -2.73 27.09 14.33
C ILE A 295 -4.21 26.74 14.17
N LEU A 296 -4.66 25.60 14.74
CA LEU A 296 -6.05 25.16 14.66
C LEU A 296 -7.02 26.11 15.38
N MET A 297 -6.59 26.72 16.48
CA MET A 297 -7.45 27.57 17.29
C MET A 297 -7.39 29.04 16.90
N SER A 298 -6.27 29.54 16.36
CA SER A 298 -6.12 30.93 15.94
C SER A 298 -6.48 31.14 14.47
N ASP A 299 -5.96 30.30 13.59
CA ASP A 299 -5.95 30.57 12.15
C ASP A 299 -7.02 29.73 11.42
N LEU A 300 -7.26 28.51 11.88
CA LEU A 300 -8.10 27.51 11.20
C LEU A 300 -9.34 27.12 12.02
N TYR A 301 -9.78 27.96 12.94
CA TYR A 301 -10.89 27.64 13.85
C TYR A 301 -12.18 27.30 13.11
N PHE A 302 -12.55 28.12 12.11
CA PHE A 302 -13.78 27.91 11.33
C PHE A 302 -13.69 26.67 10.43
N ASP A 303 -12.50 26.35 9.91
CA ASP A 303 -12.28 25.12 9.14
C ASP A 303 -12.40 23.89 10.04
N LEU A 304 -11.88 23.96 11.27
CA LEU A 304 -11.99 22.86 12.24
C LEU A 304 -13.43 22.67 12.70
N GLN A 305 -14.15 23.77 12.86
CA GLN A 305 -15.58 23.74 13.13
C GLN A 305 -16.35 23.11 11.97
N SER A 306 -16.01 23.44 10.73
CA SER A 306 -16.63 22.90 9.52
C SER A 306 -16.40 21.39 9.40
N PHE A 307 -15.17 20.94 9.64
CA PHE A 307 -14.85 19.51 9.77
C PHE A 307 -15.74 18.83 10.82
N CYS A 308 -15.83 19.41 12.03
CA CYS A 308 -16.64 18.85 13.10
C CYS A 308 -18.10 18.71 12.67
N MET A 309 -18.67 19.73 12.03
CA MET A 309 -20.06 19.68 11.56
C MET A 309 -20.29 18.60 10.50
N ALA A 310 -19.35 18.42 9.57
CA ALA A 310 -19.42 17.37 8.55
C ALA A 310 -19.32 15.94 9.16
N ALA A 311 -18.56 15.82 10.25
CA ALA A 311 -18.24 14.56 10.94
C ALA A 311 -19.17 14.21 12.11
N LEU A 312 -20.30 14.91 12.27
CA LEU A 312 -21.30 14.55 13.29
C LEU A 312 -21.99 13.21 12.94
N PRO A 313 -22.30 12.37 13.95
CA PRO A 313 -22.14 12.60 15.40
C PRO A 313 -20.74 12.30 15.98
N GLN A 314 -19.85 11.65 15.22
CA GLN A 314 -18.57 11.11 15.73
C GLN A 314 -17.63 12.20 16.26
N SER A 315 -17.72 13.41 15.74
CA SER A 315 -16.93 14.58 16.15
C SER A 315 -17.46 15.32 17.39
N ALA A 316 -18.56 14.89 18.00
CA ALA A 316 -19.21 15.67 19.08
C ALA A 316 -18.26 16.04 20.23
N THR A 317 -17.39 15.11 20.64
CA THR A 317 -16.38 15.36 21.69
C THR A 317 -15.35 16.40 21.25
N LEU A 318 -14.87 16.32 20.01
CA LEU A 318 -13.94 17.29 19.44
C LEU A 318 -14.58 18.68 19.37
N TYR A 319 -15.82 18.76 18.85
CA TYR A 319 -16.57 19.99 18.74
C TYR A 319 -16.75 20.68 20.10
N GLN A 320 -17.07 19.93 21.16
CA GLN A 320 -17.17 20.47 22.51
C GLN A 320 -15.81 20.96 23.04
N LYS A 321 -14.72 20.19 22.83
CA LYS A 321 -13.36 20.58 23.23
C LYS A 321 -12.94 21.90 22.56
N VAL A 322 -13.17 22.01 21.25
CA VAL A 322 -12.86 23.20 20.44
C VAL A 322 -13.65 24.43 20.91
N LYS A 323 -14.96 24.29 21.14
CA LYS A 323 -15.83 25.37 21.64
C LYS A 323 -15.45 25.86 23.03
N VAL A 324 -14.96 24.97 23.90
CA VAL A 324 -14.46 25.36 25.23
C VAL A 324 -13.15 26.13 25.09
N MET A 325 -12.24 25.68 24.22
CA MET A 325 -10.92 26.31 24.04
C MET A 325 -11.00 27.72 23.45
N GLU A 326 -11.96 28.01 22.55
CA GLU A 326 -12.20 29.36 22.01
C GLU A 326 -12.46 30.41 23.10
N LYS A 327 -13.08 30.01 24.22
CA LYS A 327 -13.39 30.93 25.32
C LYS A 327 -12.16 31.39 26.11
N PHE A 328 -10.99 30.79 25.87
CA PHE A 328 -9.76 31.01 26.63
C PHE A 328 -8.56 31.44 25.78
N THR A 329 -8.78 31.71 24.48
CA THR A 329 -7.82 32.31 23.54
C THR A 329 -8.19 33.75 23.28
#